data_AF-X1HZP9-F1
#
_entry.id   AF-X1HZP9-F1
#
_cell.length_a   1.000
_cell.length_b   1.000
_cell.length_c   1.000
_cell.angle_alpha   90.00
_cell.angle_beta   90.00
_cell.angle_gamma   90.00
#
_symmetry.space_group_name_H-M   'P 1'
#
loop_
_entity.id
_entity.type
_entity.pdbx_description
1 polymer ?
#
loop_
_entity_poly.entity_id
_entity_poly.type
_entity_poly.pdbx_seq_one_letter_code
_entity_poly.pdbx_strand_id
1 'polypeptide(L)'
;MKLPSKGKNRKAEIQEFADEMKKLTHRVGMKISARGWCYIMEGFNLITKAQFNVVENLINGCRRNGILPIDFTATEEARQFSVHAE
;
A
#
# COMPACT_ATOMS: atom_id res chain seq x y z
N MET A 1 -2.10 8.52 -10.33
CA MET A 1 -1.90 8.81 -8.89
C MET A 1 -0.48 9.28 -8.71
N LYS A 2 -0.23 10.32 -7.89
CA LYS A 2 1.13 10.80 -7.64
C LYS A 2 1.70 10.12 -6.40
N LEU A 3 2.87 9.50 -6.50
CA LEU A 3 3.56 8.97 -5.32
C LEU A 3 4.32 10.08 -4.60
N PRO A 4 4.32 10.08 -3.25
CA PRO A 4 5.04 11.08 -2.47
C PRO A 4 6.53 11.05 -2.74
N SER A 5 7.09 12.23 -2.98
CA SER A 5 8.52 12.42 -3.26
C SER A 5 9.31 12.64 -1.97
N LYS A 6 10.64 12.55 -2.03
CA LYS A 6 11.52 12.79 -0.87
C LYS A 6 11.73 14.29 -0.54
N GLY A 7 10.92 15.19 -1.10
CA GLY A 7 11.10 16.65 -1.00
C GLY A 7 10.45 17.31 0.22
N LYS A 8 10.49 18.64 0.26
CA LYS A 8 9.97 19.48 1.36
C LYS A 8 8.49 19.23 1.70
N ASN A 9 7.70 18.81 0.71
CA ASN A 9 6.25 18.59 0.84
C ASN A 9 5.86 17.14 1.16
N ARG A 10 6.82 16.28 1.50
CA ARG A 10 6.60 14.83 1.66
C ARG A 10 5.44 14.47 2.61
N LYS A 11 5.26 15.20 3.72
CA LYS A 11 4.16 14.94 4.65
C LYS A 11 2.78 15.15 4.00
N ALA A 12 2.63 16.25 3.26
CA ALA A 12 1.39 16.55 2.54
C ALA A 12 1.13 15.50 1.46
N GLU A 13 2.16 15.15 0.68
CA GLU A 13 2.01 14.14 -0.38
C GLU A 13 1.68 12.73 0.18
N ILE A 14 2.22 12.38 1.36
CA ILE A 14 1.86 11.13 2.06
C ILE A 14 0.40 11.19 2.52
N GLN A 15 -0.07 12.34 2.98
CA GLN A 15 -1.45 12.51 3.42
C GLN A 15 -2.42 12.37 2.23
N GLU A 16 -2.09 12.98 1.09
CA GLU A 16 -2.86 12.84 -0.16
C GLU A 16 -2.86 11.38 -0.65
N PHE A 17 -1.70 10.71 -0.61
CA PHE A 17 -1.60 9.28 -0.92
C PHE A 17 -2.54 8.45 -0.04
N ALA A 18 -2.53 8.70 1.28
CA ALA A 18 -3.37 7.96 2.22
C ALA A 18 -4.87 8.24 2.02
N ASP A 19 -5.25 9.47 1.65
CA ASP A 19 -6.63 9.82 1.35
C ASP A 19 -7.14 9.08 0.10
N GLU A 20 -6.35 9.04 -0.96
CA GLU A 20 -6.67 8.28 -2.17
C GLU A 20 -6.79 6.77 -1.88
N MET A 21 -5.91 6.23 -1.04
CA MET A 21 -5.98 4.82 -0.60
C MET A 21 -7.27 4.52 0.18
N LYS A 22 -7.76 5.44 1.02
CA LYS A 22 -9.04 5.29 1.72
C LYS A 22 -10.22 5.30 0.75
N LYS A 23 -10.22 6.19 -0.24
CA LYS A 23 -11.23 6.23 -1.31
C LYS A 23 -11.25 4.94 -2.12
N LEU A 24 -10.08 4.44 -2.51
CA LEU A 24 -9.96 3.17 -3.23
C LEU A 24 -10.46 1.99 -2.38
N THR A 25 -10.10 1.94 -1.10
CA THR A 25 -10.59 0.90 -0.17
C THR A 25 -12.10 0.88 -0.09
N HIS A 26 -12.73 2.04 0.00
CA HIS A 26 -14.19 2.14 0.03
C HIS A 26 -14.84 1.63 -1.27
N ARG A 27 -14.18 1.79 -2.42
CA ARG A 27 -14.66 1.26 -3.71
C ARG A 27 -14.51 -0.25 -3.81
N VAL A 28 -13.40 -0.79 -3.31
CA VAL A 28 -13.10 -2.23 -3.38
C VAL A 28 -13.93 -3.02 -2.35
N GLY A 29 -14.25 -2.41 -1.19
CA GLY A 29 -15.16 -2.99 -0.20
C GLY A 29 -14.60 -4.17 0.59
N MET A 30 -13.34 -4.53 0.39
CA MET A 30 -12.65 -5.60 1.10
C MET A 30 -11.25 -5.17 1.51
N LYS A 31 -10.73 -5.79 2.58
CA LYS A 31 -9.35 -5.58 3.03
C LYS A 31 -8.40 -6.29 2.08
N ILE A 32 -7.40 -5.55 1.60
CA ILE A 32 -6.37 -6.06 0.69
C ILE A 32 -5.01 -5.89 1.36
N SER A 33 -4.12 -6.87 1.24
CA SER A 33 -2.73 -6.79 1.70
C SER A 33 -1.97 -5.62 1.04
N ALA A 34 -0.86 -5.15 1.61
CA ALA A 34 -0.09 -4.06 1.00
C ALA A 34 0.41 -4.45 -0.40
N ARG A 35 0.81 -5.72 -0.58
CA ARG A 35 1.17 -6.26 -1.89
C ARG A 35 -0.01 -6.34 -2.86
N GLY A 36 -1.18 -6.76 -2.39
CA GLY A 36 -2.39 -6.84 -3.22
C GLY A 36 -2.77 -5.46 -3.77
N TRP A 37 -2.64 -4.41 -2.96
CA TRP A 37 -2.85 -3.03 -3.39
C TRP A 37 -1.93 -2.61 -4.54
N CYS A 38 -0.68 -3.10 -4.57
CA CYS A 38 0.23 -2.84 -5.69
C CYS A 38 -0.31 -3.41 -7.00
N TYR A 39 -0.82 -4.64 -7.00
CA TYR A 39 -1.42 -5.24 -8.19
C TYR A 39 -2.71 -4.54 -8.62
N ILE A 40 -3.56 -4.14 -7.68
CA ILE A 40 -4.78 -3.38 -7.97
C ILE A 40 -4.43 -2.05 -8.63
N MET A 41 -3.48 -1.29 -8.06
CA MET A 41 -3.05 -0.01 -8.63
C MET A 41 -2.37 -0.15 -9.98
N GLU A 42 -1.64 -1.24 -10.21
CA GLU A 42 -1.06 -1.56 -11.52
C GLU A 42 -2.14 -1.85 -12.56
N GLY A 43 -3.16 -2.64 -12.21
CA GLY A 43 -4.31 -2.89 -13.08
C GLY A 43 -5.08 -1.61 -13.46
N PHE A 44 -5.06 -0.59 -12.59
CA PHE A 44 -5.59 0.74 -12.90
C PHE A 44 -4.61 1.67 -13.64
N ASN A 45 -3.43 1.20 -14.03
CA ASN A 45 -2.35 1.99 -14.65
C ASN A 45 -1.91 3.21 -13.80
N LEU A 46 -2.09 3.13 -12.47
CA LEU A 46 -1.71 4.21 -11.54
C LEU A 46 -0.23 4.16 -11.17
N ILE A 47 0.34 2.95 -11.18
CA ILE A 47 1.74 2.65 -10.87
C ILE A 47 2.24 1.57 -11.85
N THR A 48 3.54 1.35 -11.88
CA THR A 48 4.15 0.21 -12.58
C THR A 48 4.77 -0.78 -11.59
N LYS A 49 5.12 -1.98 -12.04
CA LYS A 49 5.80 -3.00 -11.23
C LYS A 49 7.09 -2.49 -10.56
N ALA A 50 7.80 -1.57 -11.21
CA ALA A 50 9.00 -0.94 -10.65
C ALA A 50 8.71 -0.15 -9.36
N GLN A 51 7.47 0.26 -9.13
CA GLN A 51 7.06 1.06 -7.98
C GLN A 51 6.49 0.23 -6.83
N PHE A 52 6.38 -1.10 -6.96
CA PHE A 52 5.74 -1.95 -5.95
C PHE A 52 6.37 -1.81 -4.57
N ASN A 53 7.71 -1.87 -4.50
CA ASN A 53 8.41 -1.71 -3.23
C ASN A 53 8.21 -0.32 -2.62
N VAL A 54 8.07 0.72 -3.45
CA VAL A 54 7.83 2.08 -2.95
C VAL A 54 6.43 2.17 -2.33
N VAL A 55 5.44 1.64 -3.03
CA VAL A 55 4.03 1.67 -2.62
C VAL A 55 3.78 0.83 -1.39
N GLU A 56 4.30 -0.39 -1.34
CA GLU A 56 4.19 -1.27 -0.19
C GLU A 56 4.78 -0.63 1.07
N ASN A 57 5.98 -0.04 0.95
CA ASN A 57 6.61 0.70 2.03
C ASN A 57 5.81 1.94 2.45
N LEU A 58 5.15 2.62 1.51
CA LEU A 58 4.29 3.76 1.82
C LEU A 58 3.05 3.34 2.59
N ILE A 59 2.36 2.27 2.17
CA ILE A 59 1.18 1.76 2.86
C ILE A 59 1.54 1.35 4.28
N ASN A 60 2.59 0.53 4.44
CA ASN A 60 3.06 0.10 5.75
C ASN A 60 3.58 1.26 6.60
N GLY A 61 4.27 2.21 5.99
CA GLY A 61 4.69 3.45 6.64
C GLY A 61 3.51 4.27 7.14
N CYS A 62 2.46 4.44 6.32
CA CYS A 62 1.26 5.17 6.72
C CYS A 62 0.54 4.49 7.90
N ARG A 63 0.47 3.14 7.91
CA ARG A 63 -0.08 2.38 9.04
C ARG A 63 0.72 2.59 10.32
N ARG A 64 2.05 2.46 10.22
CA ARG A 64 2.97 2.63 11.36
C ARG A 64 2.91 4.04 11.96
N ASN A 65 2.71 5.06 11.12
CA ASN A 65 2.64 6.45 11.55
C ASN A 65 1.20 6.90 11.90
N GLY A 66 0.21 6.01 11.89
CA GLY A 66 -1.18 6.33 12.23
C GLY A 66 -1.95 7.15 11.18
N ILE A 67 -1.41 7.30 9.97
CA ILE A 67 -2.03 8.03 8.85
C ILE A 67 -3.14 7.17 8.21
N LEU A 68 -2.84 5.88 8.07
CA LEU A 68 -3.81 4.84 7.75
C LEU A 68 -4.16 4.04 9.02
N PRO A 69 -5.40 3.52 9.13
CA PRO A 69 -5.76 2.59 10.20
C PRO A 69 -4.77 1.42 10.28
N ILE A 70 -4.42 0.97 11.49
CA ILE A 70 -3.49 -0.16 11.66
C ILE A 70 -3.99 -1.43 10.95
N ASP A 71 -5.31 -1.59 10.89
CA ASP A 71 -6.07 -2.69 10.28
C ASP A 71 -6.51 -2.39 8.82
N PHE A 72 -5.89 -1.39 8.19
CA PHE A 72 -6.23 -0.96 6.82
C PHE A 72 -5.97 -2.05 5.77
N THR A 73 -4.87 -2.80 5.90
CA THR A 73 -4.58 -3.93 5.02
C THR A 73 -5.03 -5.23 5.67
N ALA A 74 -5.40 -6.21 4.86
CA ALA A 74 -5.51 -7.58 5.36
C ALA A 74 -4.18 -7.99 6.00
N THR A 75 -4.24 -8.72 7.11
CA THR A 75 -3.05 -9.32 7.72
C THR A 75 -2.34 -10.09 6.63
N GLU A 76 -1.13 -9.67 6.29
CA GLU A 76 -0.26 -10.50 5.46
C GLU A 76 0.11 -11.69 6.31
N GLU A 77 -0.66 -12.77 6.19
CA GLU A 77 -0.14 -14.13 6.34
C GLU A 77 0.94 -14.29 5.27
N ALA A 78 2.09 -13.66 5.56
CA ALA A 78 3.27 -13.71 4.74
C ALA A 78 3.68 -15.16 4.72
N ARG A 79 3.19 -15.87 3.70
CA ARG A 79 3.86 -16.97 3.03
C ARG A 79 4.67 -17.78 4.04
N GLN A 80 4.00 -18.58 4.86
CA GLN A 80 4.65 -19.76 5.42
C GLN A 80 5.09 -20.61 4.23
N PHE A 81 6.25 -20.30 3.67
CA PHE A 81 7.04 -21.29 2.97
C PHE A 81 7.33 -22.35 4.04
N SER A 82 6.48 -23.37 4.12
CA SER A 82 6.94 -24.67 4.57
C SER A 82 8.04 -25.05 3.60
N VAL A 83 9.28 -24.81 4.01
CA VAL A 83 10.43 -25.52 3.47
C VAL A 83 10.16 -26.99 3.77
N HIS A 84 9.52 -27.69 2.84
CA HIS A 84 9.61 -29.14 2.79
C HIS A 84 11.01 -29.42 2.25
N ALA A 85 11.98 -29.49 3.16
CA ALA A 85 13.25 -30.12 2.90
C ALA A 85 13.02 -31.63 3.08
N GLU A 86 12.90 -32.34 1.95
CA GLU A 86 13.11 -33.79 1.87
C GLU A 86 14.60 -34.09 1.72
#